data_AF-A0A2N1A8H7-F1
#
_entry.id   AF-A0A2N1A8H7-F1
#
_cell.length_a   1.000
_cell.length_b   1.000
_cell.length_c   1.000
_cell.angle_alpha   90.00
_cell.angle_beta   90.00
_cell.angle_gamma   90.00
#
_symmetry.space_group_name_H-M   'P 1'
#
loop_
_entity.id
_entity.type
_entity.pdbx_description
1 polymer ?
#
loop_
_entity_poly.entity_id
_entity_poly.type
_entity_poly.pdbx_seq_one_letter_code
_entity_poly.pdbx_strand_id
1 'polypeptide(L)'
;IIKRFYMPGKSINQQQVNLYMSYRKNPKHSQVNAAAKAGFSESTARRIDKGEHQPNPKIRQYRTRKDPFNGLFEEHLVPLL
;
A
#
# COMPACT_ATOMS: atom_id res chain seq x y z
N ILE A 1 13.33 7.97 -0.93
CA ILE A 1 12.08 7.83 -0.13
C ILE A 1 10.91 7.66 -1.10
N ILE A 2 10.40 6.44 -1.28
CA ILE A 2 9.24 6.21 -2.16
C ILE A 2 8.00 6.71 -1.44
N LYS A 3 7.48 7.88 -1.85
CA LYS A 3 6.17 8.37 -1.41
C LYS A 3 5.11 7.38 -1.90
N ARG A 4 4.55 6.60 -0.98
CA ARG A 4 3.38 5.76 -1.21
C ARG A 4 2.23 6.70 -1.56
N PHE A 5 1.88 6.79 -2.84
CA PHE A 5 0.67 7.50 -3.27
C PHE A 5 -0.52 6.75 -2.67
N TYR A 6 -1.12 7.34 -1.63
CA TYR A 6 -2.35 6.86 -1.04
C TYR A 6 -3.47 7.29 -2.00
N MET A 7 -3.95 6.35 -2.81
CA MET A 7 -5.23 6.53 -3.48
C MET A 7 -6.32 6.13 -2.47
N PRO A 8 -7.24 7.02 -2.10
CA PRO A 8 -8.36 6.64 -1.23
C PRO A 8 -9.17 5.55 -1.95
N GLY A 9 -9.24 4.35 -1.35
CA GLY A 9 -9.85 3.17 -1.96
C GLY A 9 -9.22 1.85 -1.47
N LYS A 10 -9.81 0.72 -1.85
CA LYS A 10 -9.23 -0.61 -1.59
C LYS A 10 -7.87 -0.73 -2.29
N SER A 11 -6.90 -1.35 -1.61
CA SER A 11 -5.62 -1.70 -2.23
C SER A 11 -5.84 -2.55 -3.47
N ILE A 12 -4.95 -2.42 -4.46
CA ILE A 12 -4.96 -3.28 -5.66
C ILE A 12 -4.87 -4.73 -5.21
N ASN A 13 -5.81 -5.55 -5.69
CA ASN A 13 -5.85 -6.98 -5.40
C ASN A 13 -4.94 -7.76 -6.37
N GLN A 14 -4.44 -8.91 -5.94
CA GLN A 14 -3.68 -9.84 -6.77
C GLN A 14 -4.42 -10.25 -8.04
N GLN A 15 -5.76 -10.38 -7.98
CA GLN A 15 -6.58 -10.67 -9.16
C GLN A 15 -6.47 -9.59 -10.25
N GLN A 16 -6.44 -8.31 -9.86
CA GLN A 16 -6.28 -7.20 -10.79
C GLN A 16 -4.88 -7.18 -11.40
N VAL A 17 -3.86 -7.51 -10.60
CA VAL A 17 -2.48 -7.67 -11.09
C VAL A 17 -2.40 -8.79 -12.11
N ASN A 18 -3.01 -9.95 -11.82
CA ASN A 18 -3.02 -11.08 -12.74
C ASN A 18 -3.75 -10.75 -14.06
N LEU A 19 -4.87 -10.03 -13.99
CA LEU A 19 -5.60 -9.54 -15.15
C LEU A 19 -4.77 -8.54 -15.98
N TYR A 20 -4.08 -7.62 -15.33
CA TYR A 20 -3.14 -6.73 -16.00
C TYR A 20 -2.03 -7.50 -16.73
N MET A 21 -1.42 -8.48 -16.06
CA MET A 21 -0.36 -9.30 -16.65
C MET A 21 -0.88 -10.14 -17.83
N SER A 22 -2.14 -10.58 -17.82
CA SER A 22 -2.74 -11.29 -18.96
C SER A 22 -2.89 -10.35 -20.18
N TYR A 23 -3.29 -9.10 -19.97
CA TYR A 23 -3.34 -8.11 -21.05
C TYR A 23 -1.95 -7.74 -21.57
N ARG A 24 -0.93 -7.65 -20.70
CA ARG A 24 0.46 -7.35 -21.10
C ARG A 24 1.12 -8.42 -21.95
N LYS A 25 0.62 -9.67 -21.93
CA LYS A 25 1.07 -10.73 -22.84
C LYS A 25 0.73 -10.46 -24.30
N ASN A 26 -0.28 -9.64 -24.58
CA ASN A 26 -0.64 -9.27 -25.94
C ASN A 26 0.14 -8.01 -26.36
N PRO A 27 1.00 -8.08 -27.39
CA PRO A 27 1.80 -6.94 -27.84
C PRO A 27 0.95 -5.75 -28.34
N LYS A 28 -0.34 -5.97 -28.66
CA LYS A 28 -1.27 -4.90 -29.06
C LYS A 28 -1.77 -4.04 -27.89
N HIS A 29 -1.51 -4.41 -26.64
CA HIS A 29 -1.97 -3.67 -25.48
C HIS A 29 -0.85 -2.80 -24.89
N SER A 30 -1.02 -1.48 -25.01
CA SER A 30 -0.20 -0.50 -24.30
C SER A 30 -0.36 -0.66 -22.78
N GLN A 31 0.65 -0.25 -22.02
CA GLN A 31 0.64 -0.29 -20.55
C GLN A 31 -0.57 0.46 -19.99
N VAL A 32 -0.87 1.65 -20.55
CA VAL A 32 -2.02 2.49 -20.18
C VAL A 32 -3.34 1.74 -20.39
N ASN A 33 -3.53 1.13 -21.56
CA ASN A 33 -4.78 0.43 -21.88
C ASN A 33 -4.96 -0.82 -21.01
N ALA A 34 -3.89 -1.57 -20.76
CA ALA A 34 -3.92 -2.73 -19.88
C ALA A 34 -4.25 -2.35 -18.42
N ALA A 35 -3.68 -1.24 -17.93
CA ALA A 35 -3.93 -0.72 -16.59
C ALA A 35 -5.39 -0.28 -16.41
N ALA A 36 -5.90 0.49 -17.37
CA ALA A 36 -7.28 0.96 -17.38
C ALA A 36 -8.27 -0.21 -17.39
N LYS A 37 -8.02 -1.23 -18.23
CA LYS A 37 -8.83 -2.46 -18.25
C LYS A 37 -8.78 -3.24 -16.94
N ALA A 38 -7.64 -3.23 -16.24
CA ALA A 38 -7.48 -3.88 -14.95
C ALA A 38 -7.99 -3.04 -13.76
N GLY A 39 -8.49 -1.83 -14.02
CA GLY A 39 -9.12 -0.96 -13.04
C GLY A 39 -8.14 -0.15 -12.19
N PHE A 40 -6.97 0.23 -12.74
CA PHE A 40 -6.01 1.07 -12.05
C PHE A 40 -5.20 2.01 -12.97
N SER A 41 -4.51 2.96 -12.34
CA SER A 41 -3.74 3.98 -13.05
C SER A 41 -2.47 3.43 -13.71
N GLU A 42 -2.00 4.09 -14.77
CA GLU A 42 -0.70 3.79 -15.41
C GLU A 42 0.45 3.83 -14.41
N SER A 43 0.41 4.75 -13.44
CA SER A 43 1.45 4.86 -12.40
C SER A 43 1.59 3.57 -11.57
N THR A 44 0.48 2.88 -11.33
CA THR A 44 0.48 1.60 -10.62
C THR A 44 0.98 0.48 -11.52
N ALA A 45 0.59 0.46 -12.80
CA ALA A 45 1.13 -0.48 -13.79
C ALA A 45 2.66 -0.37 -13.89
N ARG A 46 3.19 0.84 -13.94
CA ARG A 46 4.64 1.09 -13.96
C ARG A 46 5.35 0.55 -12.71
N ARG A 47 4.73 0.63 -11.54
CA ARG A 47 5.26 0.04 -10.29
C ARG A 47 5.23 -1.49 -10.31
N ILE A 48 4.16 -2.06 -10.86
CA ILE A 48 4.04 -3.52 -11.04
C ILE A 48 5.13 -4.01 -11.99
N ASP A 49 5.32 -3.37 -13.15
CA ASP A 49 6.35 -3.73 -14.13
C ASP A 49 7.77 -3.62 -13.57
N LYS A 50 8.01 -2.66 -12.68
CA LYS A 50 9.30 -2.50 -11.97
C LYS A 50 9.51 -3.45 -10.80
N GLY A 51 8.50 -4.26 -10.42
CA GLY A 51 8.56 -5.09 -9.22
C GLY A 51 8.51 -4.31 -7.90
N GLU A 52 8.19 -3.02 -7.93
CA GLU A 52 8.05 -2.18 -6.73
C GLU A 52 6.68 -2.34 -6.05
N HIS A 53 5.73 -2.99 -6.73
CA HIS A 53 4.40 -3.23 -6.18
C HIS A 53 4.45 -4.32 -5.09
N GLN A 54 4.28 -3.91 -3.84
CA GLN A 54 4.21 -4.80 -2.68
C GLN A 54 2.76 -4.83 -2.16
N PRO A 55 1.92 -5.79 -2.62
CA PRO A 55 0.53 -5.89 -2.19
C PRO A 55 0.41 -6.30 -0.72
N ASN A 56 1.41 -7.00 -0.19
CA ASN A 56 1.46 -7.43 1.20
C ASN A 56 2.55 -6.68 1.98
N PRO A 57 2.28 -5.45 2.48
CA PRO A 57 3.26 -4.71 3.26
C PRO A 57 3.53 -5.43 4.59
N LYS A 58 4.80 -5.48 5.01
CA LYS A 58 5.15 -5.96 6.35
C LYS A 58 4.39 -5.16 7.40
N ILE A 59 3.68 -5.86 8.29
CA ILE A 59 3.03 -5.24 9.45
C ILE A 59 4.13 -4.64 10.32
N ARG A 60 3.99 -3.35 10.66
CA ARG A 60 4.95 -2.68 11.54
C ARG A 60 4.78 -3.25 12.95
N GLN A 61 5.86 -3.75 13.53
CA GLN A 61 5.87 -4.21 14.92
C GLN A 61 6.02 -3.08 15.93
N TYR A 62 6.32 -1.86 15.47
CA TYR A 62 6.52 -0.69 16.32
C TYR A 62 5.47 0.39 16.09
N ARG A 63 5.16 1.14 17.15
CA ARG A 63 4.34 2.36 17.06
C ARG A 63 5.16 3.49 16.42
N THR A 64 4.54 4.24 15.51
CA THR A 64 5.20 5.37 14.82
C THR A 64 5.35 6.61 15.72
N ARG A 65 4.58 6.67 16.81
CA ARG A 65 4.60 7.73 17.80
C ARG A 65 4.91 7.12 19.16
N LYS A 66 5.69 7.84 19.98
CA LYS A 66 5.77 7.54 21.41
C LYS A 66 4.38 7.71 22.02
N ASP A 67 4.09 6.91 23.05
CA ASP A 67 2.84 7.01 23.77
C ASP A 67 2.83 8.32 24.59
N PRO A 68 1.88 9.23 24.33
CA PRO A 68 1.82 10.51 25.03
C PRO A 68 1.46 10.38 26.52
N PHE A 69 0.96 9.23 26.97
CA PHE A 69 0.56 8.98 28.35
C PHE A 69 1.51 8.04 29.10
N ASN A 70 2.61 7.64 28.47
CA ASN A 70 3.58 6.76 29.11
C ASN A 70 4.20 7.44 30.34
N GLY A 71 3.93 6.90 31.53
CA GLY A 71 4.40 7.44 32.81
C GLY A 71 3.37 8.29 33.57
N LEU A 72 2.29 8.73 32.92
CA LEU A 72 1.27 9.56 33.59
C LEU A 72 0.45 8.79 34.62
N PHE A 73 0.31 7.46 34.44
CA PHE A 73 -0.39 6.61 35.40
C PHE A 73 0.39 6.56 36.73
N GLU A 74 1.69 6.32 36.63
CA GLU A 74 2.61 6.28 37.77
C GLU A 74 2.68 7.64 38.47
N GLU A 75 2.66 8.74 37.72
CA GLU A 75 2.71 10.10 38.26
C GLU A 75 1.43 10.53 38.97
N HIS A 76 0.26 10.25 38.40
CA HIS A 76 -1.00 10.84 38.89
C HIS A 76 -1.91 9.87 39.62
N LEU A 77 -1.92 8.58 39.26
CA LEU A 77 -2.90 7.62 39.78
C LEU A 77 -2.34 6.76 40.90
N VAL A 78 -1.06 6.35 40.82
CA VAL A 78 -0.41 5.57 41.89
C VAL A 78 -0.40 6.31 43.25
N PRO A 79 -0.18 7.64 43.34
CA PRO A 79 -0.21 8.33 44.63
C PRO A 79 -1.59 8.47 45.26
N LEU A 80 -2.67 8.22 44.51
CA LEU A 80 -4.06 8.36 44.96
C LEU A 80 -4.67 7.03 45.46
N LEU A 81 -3.95 5.92 45.28
CA LEU A 81 -4.30 4.58 45.73
C LEU A 81 -3.64 4.27 47.07
#